data_AF-A0A2S6N6X9-F1
#
_entry.id   AF-A0A2S6N6X9-F1
#
_cell.length_a   1.000
_cell.length_b   1.000
_cell.length_c   1.000
_cell.angle_alpha   90.00
_cell.angle_beta   90.00
_cell.angle_gamma   90.00
#
_symmetry.space_group_name_H-M   'P 1'
#
loop_
_entity.id
_entity.type
_entity.pdbx_description
1 polymer ?
#
loop_
_entity_poly.entity_id
_entity_poly.type
_entity_poly.pdbx_seq_one_letter_code
_entity_poly.pdbx_strand_id
1 'polypeptide(L)'
;MAPLCPDIATALGEQVRAAECQAASPPVAGADVKPRWTLRRLVGFVREQVGRRFSRETIRRALHRLKLSWKKAHKLLGRAEPANRLAKHQSASRPDPEKREAFVAQSGALSDGARDERHHVVYLNETHIHQDVDLGYGWGERGKRF
;
A
#
# COMPACT_ATOMS: atom_id res chain seq x y z
N MET A 1 29.18 1.17 20.08
CA MET A 1 28.41 -0.07 19.82
C MET A 1 28.82 -0.63 18.48
N ALA A 2 29.34 -1.85 18.45
CA ALA A 2 29.77 -2.50 17.20
C ALA A 2 28.58 -2.64 16.22
N PRO A 3 28.80 -2.47 14.91
CA PRO A 3 27.78 -2.74 13.91
C PRO A 3 27.30 -4.20 14.01
N LEU A 4 26.03 -4.45 13.68
CA LEU A 4 25.54 -5.82 13.47
C LEU A 4 26.44 -6.47 12.40
N CYS A 5 26.76 -7.75 12.54
CA CYS A 5 27.50 -8.46 11.51
C CYS A 5 26.77 -8.32 10.16
N PRO A 6 27.49 -8.11 9.05
CA PRO A 6 26.88 -7.82 7.76
C PRO A 6 25.94 -8.94 7.29
N ASP A 7 26.30 -10.19 7.56
CA ASP A 7 25.48 -11.37 7.26
C ASP A 7 24.10 -11.33 7.94
N ILE A 8 24.09 -11.05 9.25
CA ILE A 8 22.86 -10.90 10.05
C ILE A 8 22.03 -9.71 9.54
N ALA A 9 22.68 -8.62 9.14
CA ALA A 9 21.99 -7.45 8.60
C ALA A 9 21.34 -7.77 7.24
N THR A 10 22.01 -8.54 6.37
CA THR A 10 21.45 -9.01 5.10
C THR A 10 20.23 -9.89 5.33
N ALA A 11 20.35 -10.93 6.16
CA ALA A 11 19.23 -11.84 6.49
C ALA A 11 18.03 -11.08 7.08
N LEU A 12 18.28 -10.09 7.95
CA LEU A 12 17.25 -9.21 8.49
C LEU A 12 16.54 -8.40 7.38
N GLY A 13 17.30 -7.88 6.43
CA GLY A 13 16.78 -7.12 5.29
C GLY A 13 15.96 -7.99 4.33
N GLU A 14 16.43 -9.20 4.03
CA GLU A 14 15.72 -10.18 3.20
C GLU A 14 14.39 -10.59 3.83
N GLN A 15 14.39 -10.88 5.13
CA GLN A 15 13.17 -11.26 5.84
C GLN A 15 12.12 -10.15 5.79
N VAL A 16 12.53 -8.88 5.95
CA VAL A 16 11.61 -7.73 5.86
C VAL A 16 11.10 -7.53 4.44
N ARG A 17 11.96 -7.66 3.40
CA ARG A 17 11.53 -7.52 2.01
C ARG A 17 10.61 -8.66 1.56
N ALA A 18 10.89 -9.89 1.98
CA ALA A 18 10.01 -11.02 1.75
C ALA A 18 8.64 -10.80 2.40
N ALA A 19 8.61 -10.27 3.62
CA ALA A 19 7.37 -9.90 4.29
C ALA A 19 6.62 -8.75 3.60
N GLU A 20 7.31 -7.73 3.11
CA GLU A 20 6.72 -6.64 2.32
C GLU A 20 6.09 -7.19 1.03
N CYS A 21 6.79 -8.06 0.31
CA CYS A 21 6.28 -8.70 -0.91
C CYS A 21 5.04 -9.56 -0.64
N GLN A 22 5.05 -10.32 0.45
CA GLN A 22 3.90 -11.13 0.86
C GLN A 22 2.71 -10.27 1.31
N ALA A 23 2.94 -9.17 2.01
CA ALA A 23 1.89 -8.23 2.41
C ALA A 23 1.29 -7.46 1.22
N ALA A 24 2.03 -7.35 0.11
CA ALA A 24 1.55 -6.77 -1.14
C ALA A 24 0.68 -7.74 -1.96
N SER A 25 0.67 -9.03 -1.64
CA SER A 25 -0.18 -10.02 -2.32
C SER A 25 -1.64 -9.90 -1.86
N PRO A 26 -2.62 -10.09 -2.76
CA PRO A 26 -4.02 -10.05 -2.38
C PRO A 26 -4.34 -11.14 -1.33
N PRO A 27 -5.23 -10.85 -0.36
CA PRO A 27 -5.62 -11.83 0.64
C PRO A 27 -6.32 -13.01 -0.04
N VAL A 28 -5.86 -14.23 0.25
CA VAL A 28 -6.50 -15.47 -0.18
C VAL A 28 -7.48 -15.89 0.92
N ALA A 29 -8.73 -16.15 0.55
CA ALA A 29 -9.74 -16.60 1.50
C ALA A 29 -9.29 -17.91 2.19
N GLY A 30 -9.28 -17.92 3.53
CA GLY A 30 -8.82 -19.06 4.33
C GLY A 30 -7.31 -19.12 4.63
N ALA A 31 -6.52 -18.17 4.12
CA ALA A 31 -5.10 -18.09 4.50
C ALA A 31 -4.92 -17.53 5.91
N ASP A 32 -4.01 -18.12 6.68
CA ASP A 32 -3.64 -17.63 8.00
C ASP A 32 -3.05 -16.20 7.93
N VAL A 33 -3.42 -15.36 8.89
CA VAL A 33 -2.96 -13.97 8.94
C VAL A 33 -1.48 -13.95 9.27
N LYS A 34 -0.66 -13.71 8.24
CA LYS A 34 0.79 -13.71 8.40
C LYS A 34 1.25 -12.70 9.47
N PRO A 35 2.20 -13.09 10.33
CA PRO A 35 2.66 -12.27 11.43
C PRO A 35 3.34 -10.98 10.94
N ARG A 36 2.90 -9.84 11.47
CA ARG A 36 3.59 -8.55 11.23
C ARG A 36 4.98 -8.55 11.85
N TRP A 37 5.97 -8.09 11.08
CA TRP A 37 7.36 -7.96 11.52
C TRP A 37 7.59 -6.68 12.32
N THR A 38 7.29 -6.71 13.62
CA THR A 38 7.63 -5.63 14.56
C THR A 38 9.09 -5.72 14.99
N LEU A 39 9.65 -4.63 15.55
CA LEU A 39 10.99 -4.67 16.16
C LEU A 39 11.14 -5.80 17.20
N ARG A 40 10.08 -6.14 17.93
CA ARG A 40 10.11 -7.23 18.92
C ARG A 40 10.27 -8.59 18.25
N ARG A 41 9.54 -8.84 17.16
CA ARG A 41 9.68 -10.08 16.37
C ARG A 41 11.03 -10.16 15.68
N LEU A 42 11.54 -9.06 15.14
CA LEU A 42 12.86 -9.02 14.51
C LEU A 42 14.00 -9.31 15.51
N VAL A 43 13.89 -8.83 16.76
CA VAL A 43 14.83 -9.20 17.82
C VAL A 43 14.75 -10.70 18.15
N GLY A 44 13.54 -11.28 18.18
CA GLY A 44 13.33 -12.71 18.37
C GLY A 44 13.97 -13.53 17.25
N PHE A 45 13.67 -13.17 15.99
CA PHE A 45 14.24 -13.81 14.82
C PHE A 45 15.77 -13.80 14.80
N VAL A 46 16.40 -12.67 15.10
CA VAL A 46 17.88 -12.60 15.16
C VAL A 46 18.43 -13.46 16.30
N ARG A 47 17.72 -13.55 17.43
CA ARG A 47 18.10 -14.45 18.53
C ARG A 47 18.01 -15.92 18.11
N GLU A 48 16.99 -16.30 17.35
CA GLU A 48 16.82 -17.67 16.85
C GLU A 48 17.90 -18.03 15.82
N GLN A 49 18.29 -17.08 14.96
CA GLN A 49 19.32 -17.30 13.93
C GLN A 49 20.74 -17.39 14.49
N VAL A 50 21.08 -16.56 15.48
CA VAL A 50 22.49 -16.33 15.90
C VAL A 50 22.73 -16.75 17.36
N GLY A 51 21.69 -17.12 18.09
CA GLY A 51 21.76 -17.44 19.53
C GLY A 51 22.06 -16.23 20.43
N ARG A 52 22.19 -15.01 19.87
CA ARG A 52 22.53 -13.78 20.59
C ARG A 52 21.40 -12.77 20.55
N ARG A 53 21.17 -12.10 21.68
CA ARG A 53 20.17 -11.03 21.79
C ARG A 53 20.81 -9.68 21.50
N PHE A 54 20.24 -8.95 20.54
CA PHE A 54 20.59 -7.56 20.29
C PHE A 54 19.52 -6.62 20.83
N SER A 55 19.91 -5.39 21.14
CA SER A 55 18.96 -4.34 21.55
C SER A 55 18.05 -3.96 20.38
N ARG A 56 16.84 -3.48 20.68
CA ARG A 56 15.90 -2.95 19.68
C ARG A 56 16.53 -1.79 18.88
N GLU A 57 17.37 -0.99 19.54
CA GLU A 57 18.13 0.09 18.93
C GLU A 57 19.10 -0.40 17.86
N THR A 58 19.83 -1.49 18.14
CA THR A 58 20.78 -2.07 17.17
C THR A 58 20.06 -2.53 15.91
N ILE A 59 18.94 -3.25 16.08
CA ILE A 59 18.12 -3.74 14.97
C ILE A 59 17.54 -2.56 14.19
N ARG A 60 17.00 -1.54 14.88
CA ARG A 60 16.48 -0.34 14.21
C ARG A 60 17.55 0.37 13.37
N ARG A 61 18.75 0.58 13.92
CA ARG A 61 19.85 1.23 13.20
C ARG A 61 20.29 0.39 11.99
N ALA A 62 20.32 -0.94 12.11
CA ALA A 62 20.61 -1.83 10.99
C ALA A 62 19.57 -1.70 9.86
N LEU A 63 18.26 -1.71 10.20
CA LEU A 63 17.18 -1.50 9.23
C LEU A 63 17.30 -0.14 8.52
N HIS A 64 17.61 0.93 9.25
CA HIS A 64 17.80 2.26 8.65
C HIS A 64 18.99 2.31 7.69
N ARG A 65 20.09 1.61 7.98
CA ARG A 65 21.25 1.49 7.08
C ARG A 65 20.89 0.75 5.80
N LEU A 66 20.01 -0.25 5.89
CA LEU A 66 19.45 -1.00 4.76
C LEU A 66 18.37 -0.22 3.98
N LYS A 67 18.20 1.08 4.25
CA LYS A 67 17.17 1.94 3.64
C LYS A 67 15.73 1.44 3.87
N LEU A 68 15.49 0.76 5.00
CA LEU A 68 14.15 0.40 5.45
C LEU A 68 13.60 1.46 6.41
N SER A 69 12.29 1.64 6.42
CA SER A 69 11.56 2.56 7.31
C SER A 69 10.29 1.94 7.84
N TRP A 70 9.90 2.30 9.07
CA TRP A 70 8.60 1.98 9.63
C TRP A 70 7.55 2.90 9.03
N LYS A 71 6.62 2.34 8.24
CA LYS A 71 5.59 3.11 7.55
C LYS A 71 4.21 2.48 7.79
N LYS A 72 3.17 3.31 7.76
CA LYS A 72 1.77 2.86 7.88
C LYS A 72 1.38 2.17 6.57
N ALA A 73 0.73 1.01 6.66
CA ALA A 73 0.13 0.37 5.49
C ALA A 73 -1.01 1.27 4.99
N HIS A 74 -0.96 1.63 3.71
CA HIS A 74 -1.98 2.48 3.10
C HIS A 74 -2.95 1.61 2.31
N LYS A 75 -4.26 1.91 2.39
CA LYS A 75 -5.24 1.27 1.52
C LYS A 75 -4.92 1.70 0.09
N LEU A 76 -4.34 0.80 -0.69
CA LEU A 76 -4.13 1.04 -2.11
C LEU A 76 -5.48 0.87 -2.81
N LEU A 77 -6.23 1.96 -2.96
CA LEU A 77 -7.47 2.00 -3.75
C LEU A 77 -7.24 1.83 -5.28
N GLY A 78 -6.13 1.21 -5.71
CA GLY A 78 -5.78 1.19 -7.13
C GLY A 78 -4.69 0.21 -7.57
N ARG A 79 -4.27 -0.77 -6.75
CA ARG A 79 -3.33 -1.80 -7.21
C ARG A 79 -4.06 -2.93 -7.93
N ALA A 80 -4.69 -2.59 -9.06
CA ALA A 80 -4.84 -3.58 -10.11
C ALA A 80 -3.47 -3.64 -10.83
N GLU A 81 -2.86 -4.83 -10.88
CA GLU A 81 -1.87 -5.17 -11.92
C GLU A 81 -2.34 -4.57 -13.25
N PRO A 82 -1.46 -4.01 -14.11
CA PRO A 82 -1.90 -3.47 -15.39
C PRO A 82 -2.72 -4.50 -16.19
N ALA A 83 -2.37 -5.79 -16.09
CA ALA A 83 -3.16 -6.90 -16.62
C ALA A 83 -4.56 -7.02 -15.99
N ASN A 84 -4.68 -6.86 -14.66
CA ASN A 84 -5.97 -6.84 -13.96
C ASN A 84 -6.78 -5.56 -14.22
N ARG A 85 -6.13 -4.45 -14.56
CA ARG A 85 -6.79 -3.21 -14.99
C ARG A 85 -7.44 -3.43 -16.35
N LEU A 86 -6.73 -4.08 -17.29
CA LEU A 86 -7.32 -4.54 -18.54
C LEU A 86 -8.43 -5.58 -18.30
N ALA A 87 -8.24 -6.57 -17.42
CA ALA A 87 -9.25 -7.61 -17.19
C ALA A 87 -10.54 -7.10 -16.51
N LYS A 88 -10.46 -6.15 -15.56
CA LYS A 88 -11.67 -5.51 -15.00
C LYS A 88 -12.32 -4.54 -15.99
N HIS A 89 -11.53 -3.79 -16.77
CA HIS A 89 -12.05 -2.99 -17.89
C HIS A 89 -12.45 -3.82 -19.13
N GLN A 90 -12.27 -5.14 -19.12
CA GLN A 90 -12.82 -6.03 -20.15
C GLN A 90 -14.26 -6.45 -19.83
N SER A 91 -14.72 -6.25 -18.59
CA SER A 91 -16.13 -6.49 -18.21
C SER A 91 -17.02 -5.26 -18.41
N ALA A 92 -16.43 -4.06 -18.49
CA ALA A 92 -17.12 -2.84 -18.88
C ALA A 92 -16.30 -2.18 -19.98
N SER A 93 -16.80 -2.24 -21.22
CA SER A 93 -16.20 -1.61 -22.40
C SER A 93 -15.65 -0.23 -22.04
N ARG A 94 -14.37 0.00 -22.33
CA ARG A 94 -13.74 1.33 -22.20
C ARG A 94 -14.71 2.35 -22.84
N PRO A 95 -15.12 3.41 -22.12
CA PRO A 95 -16.06 4.36 -22.69
C PRO A 95 -15.44 4.94 -23.96
N ASP A 96 -16.21 4.86 -25.04
CA ASP A 96 -15.84 5.37 -26.35
C ASP A 96 -15.34 6.82 -26.20
N PRO A 97 -14.14 7.14 -26.72
CA PRO A 97 -13.52 8.45 -26.50
C PRO A 97 -14.42 9.58 -27.01
N GLU A 98 -15.13 9.39 -28.12
CA GLU A 98 -16.03 10.39 -28.69
C GLU A 98 -17.25 10.60 -27.78
N LYS A 99 -17.83 9.53 -27.22
CA LYS A 99 -18.91 9.64 -26.21
C LYS A 99 -18.45 10.37 -24.95
N ARG A 100 -17.21 10.15 -24.52
CA ARG A 100 -16.64 10.86 -23.35
C ARG A 100 -16.47 12.35 -23.66
N GLU A 101 -15.94 12.69 -24.81
CA GLU A 101 -15.76 14.09 -25.21
C GLU A 101 -17.10 14.81 -25.36
N ALA A 102 -18.09 14.16 -25.98
CA ALA A 102 -19.45 14.69 -26.08
C ALA A 102 -20.09 14.92 -24.70
N PHE A 103 -19.92 13.98 -23.76
CA PHE A 103 -20.41 14.11 -22.38
C PHE A 103 -19.74 15.28 -21.64
N VAL A 104 -18.42 15.45 -21.80
CA VAL A 104 -17.68 16.57 -21.19
C VAL A 104 -18.14 17.91 -21.75
N ALA A 105 -18.34 18.00 -23.07
CA ALA A 105 -18.85 19.21 -23.71
C ALA A 105 -20.26 19.57 -23.21
N GLN A 106 -21.17 18.57 -23.13
CA GLN A 106 -22.51 18.75 -22.59
C GLN A 106 -22.48 19.19 -21.10
N SER A 107 -21.61 18.57 -20.31
CA SER A 107 -21.43 18.92 -18.89
C SER A 107 -20.87 20.34 -18.72
N GLY A 108 -20.03 20.79 -19.64
CA GLY A 108 -19.51 22.16 -19.69
C GLY A 108 -20.63 23.19 -19.89
N ALA A 109 -21.54 22.96 -20.84
CA ALA A 109 -22.68 23.84 -21.08
C ALA A 109 -23.65 23.91 -19.88
N LEU A 110 -23.89 22.79 -19.21
CA LEU A 110 -24.65 22.75 -17.96
C LEU A 110 -23.93 23.51 -16.84
N SER A 111 -22.60 23.45 -16.77
CA SER A 111 -21.84 24.20 -15.78
C SER A 111 -21.87 25.71 -16.05
N ASP A 112 -21.87 26.11 -17.32
CA ASP A 112 -21.97 27.52 -17.72
C ASP A 112 -23.32 28.14 -17.35
N GLY A 113 -24.43 27.44 -17.64
CA GLY A 113 -25.75 27.92 -17.22
C GLY A 113 -25.95 27.93 -15.70
N ALA A 114 -25.21 27.10 -14.96
CA ALA A 114 -25.21 27.18 -13.50
C ALA A 114 -24.44 28.39 -12.96
N ARG A 115 -23.35 28.79 -13.64
CA ARG A 115 -22.59 30.01 -13.31
C ARG A 115 -23.39 31.28 -13.59
N ASP A 116 -24.18 31.26 -14.66
CA ASP A 116 -25.08 32.36 -15.05
C ASP A 116 -26.42 32.33 -14.30
N GLU A 117 -26.53 31.54 -13.22
CA GLU A 117 -27.72 31.45 -12.36
C GLU A 117 -29.00 30.99 -13.08
N ARG A 118 -28.88 30.41 -14.28
CA ARG A 118 -30.01 29.93 -15.09
C ARG A 118 -30.60 28.62 -14.56
N HIS A 119 -29.80 27.79 -13.91
CA HIS A 119 -30.24 26.55 -13.26
C HIS A 119 -29.28 26.09 -12.16
N HIS A 120 -29.75 25.24 -11.24
CA HIS A 120 -28.90 24.64 -10.22
C HIS A 120 -28.40 23.26 -10.65
N VAL A 121 -27.13 22.97 -10.39
CA VAL A 121 -26.53 21.64 -10.63
C VAL A 121 -26.31 20.95 -9.28
N VAL A 122 -26.90 19.76 -9.12
CA VAL A 122 -26.75 18.94 -7.92
C VAL A 122 -26.07 17.63 -8.32
N TYR A 123 -24.95 17.33 -7.67
CA TYR A 123 -24.24 16.05 -7.84
C TYR A 123 -24.67 15.09 -6.74
N LEU A 124 -25.18 13.93 -7.12
CA LEU A 124 -25.49 12.83 -6.21
C LEU A 124 -24.65 11.63 -6.57
N ASN A 125 -23.97 11.06 -5.58
CA ASN A 125 -23.22 9.83 -5.74
C ASN A 125 -23.37 8.99 -4.47
N GLU A 126 -23.56 7.69 -4.62
CA GLU A 126 -23.54 6.77 -3.48
C GLU A 126 -22.12 6.66 -2.93
N THR A 127 -21.99 6.76 -1.61
CA THR A 127 -20.72 6.48 -0.93
C THR A 127 -20.95 5.42 0.13
N HIS A 128 -20.23 4.31 -0.01
CA HIS A 128 -20.20 3.29 1.01
C HIS A 128 -19.22 3.73 2.10
N ILE A 129 -19.76 4.07 3.27
CA ILE A 129 -18.95 4.42 4.43
C ILE A 129 -18.42 3.13 5.03
N HIS A 130 -17.15 2.83 4.74
CA HIS A 130 -16.45 1.74 5.40
C HIS A 130 -15.80 2.23 6.68
N GLN A 131 -15.87 1.43 7.74
CA GLN A 131 -15.02 1.63 8.91
C GLN A 131 -13.56 1.53 8.46
N ASP A 132 -12.80 2.60 8.65
CA ASP A 132 -11.36 2.58 8.39
C ASP A 132 -10.67 1.81 9.52
N VAL A 133 -10.70 0.49 9.44
CA VAL A 133 -9.84 -0.35 10.26
C VAL A 133 -8.41 -0.08 9.81
N ASP A 134 -7.60 0.44 10.74
CA ASP A 134 -6.21 0.74 10.51
C ASP A 134 -5.52 -0.51 9.96
N LEU A 135 -4.99 -0.42 8.73
CA LEU A 135 -4.28 -1.55 8.12
C LEU A 135 -3.02 -1.91 8.91
N GLY A 136 -2.63 -1.10 9.89
CA GLY A 136 -1.49 -1.19 10.79
C GLY A 136 -0.17 -0.76 10.16
N TYR A 137 0.92 -1.07 10.85
CA TYR A 137 2.27 -0.60 10.50
C TYR A 137 3.20 -1.77 10.15
N GLY A 138 4.24 -1.48 9.37
CA GLY A 138 5.27 -2.45 8.99
C GLY A 138 6.57 -1.77 8.57
N TRP A 139 7.65 -2.56 8.53
CA TRP A 139 8.90 -2.16 7.89
C TRP A 139 8.81 -2.39 6.39
N GLY A 140 9.36 -1.45 5.62
CA GLY A 140 9.40 -1.55 4.18
C GLY A 140 10.43 -0.62 3.55
N GLU A 141 10.65 -0.74 2.25
CA GLU A 141 11.65 0.06 1.55
C GLU A 141 11.31 1.56 1.61
N ARG A 142 12.30 2.38 1.97
CA ARG A 142 12.16 3.83 2.09
C ARG A 142 11.91 4.43 0.71
N GLY A 143 10.91 5.30 0.62
CA GLY A 143 10.53 5.94 -0.64
C GLY A 143 9.65 5.08 -1.55
N LYS A 144 9.45 3.80 -1.25
CA LYS A 144 8.51 2.94 -1.97
C LYS A 144 7.18 2.85 -1.24
N ARG A 145 6.08 2.88 -1.98
CA ARG A 145 4.74 2.62 -1.44
C ARG A 145 4.63 1.12 -1.07
N PHE A 146 4.02 0.82 0.08
CA PHE A 146 3.55 -0.54 0.37
C PHE A 146 2.60 -0.99 -0.74
#